data_AF-A0A6N9E3D7-F1
#
_entry.id   AF-A0A6N9E3D7-F1
#
_cell.length_a   1.000
_cell.length_b   1.000
_cell.length_c   1.000
_cell.angle_alpha   90.00
_cell.angle_beta   90.00
_cell.angle_gamma   90.00
#
_symmetry.space_group_name_H-M   'P 1'
#
loop_
_entity.id
_entity.type
_entity.pdbx_description
1 polymer ?
#
loop_
_entity_poly.entity_id
_entity_poly.type
_entity_poly.pdbx_seq_one_letter_code
_entity_poly.pdbx_strand_id
1 'polypeptide(L)' 'MNVASTEQLQQLPGIGKVNAATIVAGSPYQSVDNLLKIPGIGEKTLAKIRPCLTVRN' A
#
# COMPACT_ATOMS: atom_id res chain seq x y z
N MET A 1 -11.69 10.44 -2.78
CA MET A 1 -10.62 10.20 -1.78
C MET A 1 -10.73 8.76 -1.33
N ASN A 2 -10.07 7.83 -2.01
CA ASN A 2 -10.04 6.41 -1.59
C ASN A 2 -8.60 6.01 -1.26
N VAL A 3 -7.92 6.81 -0.45
CA VAL A 3 -6.69 6.36 0.20
C VAL A 3 -7.16 5.46 1.33
N ALA A 4 -6.84 4.17 1.26
CA ALA A 4 -7.16 3.25 2.35
C ALA A 4 -6.52 3.78 3.65
N SER A 5 -7.30 3.93 4.71
CA SER A 5 -6.78 4.35 6.01
C SER A 5 -5.71 3.37 6.51
N THR A 6 -4.81 3.83 7.38
CA THR A 6 -3.76 2.98 7.95
C THR A 6 -4.30 1.69 8.55
N GLU A 7 -5.50 1.71 9.14
CA GLU A 7 -6.19 0.54 9.69
C GLU A 7 -6.62 -0.45 8.60
N GLN A 8 -7.18 0.03 7.49
CA GLN A 8 -7.57 -0.81 6.35
C GLN A 8 -6.35 -1.43 5.67
N LEU A 9 -5.26 -0.68 5.57
CA LEU A 9 -3.99 -1.19 5.05
C LEU A 9 -3.41 -2.27 5.96
N GLN A 10 -3.51 -2.13 7.29
CA GLN A 10 -3.05 -3.14 8.25
C GLN A 10 -3.86 -4.45 8.20
N GLN A 11 -5.07 -4.44 7.66
CA GLN A 11 -5.85 -5.66 7.43
C GLN A 11 -5.31 -6.47 6.24
N LEU A 12 -4.42 -5.89 5.42
CA LEU A 12 -3.86 -6.56 4.27
C LEU A 12 -2.70 -7.49 4.67
N PRO A 13 -2.61 -8.69 4.08
CA PRO A 13 -1.59 -9.66 4.44
C PRO A 13 -0.19 -9.14 4.08
N GLY A 14 0.67 -9.03 5.08
CA GLY A 14 2.05 -8.52 4.92
C GLY A 14 2.18 -7.01 5.03
N ILE A 15 1.12 -6.29 5.43
CA ILE A 15 1.16 -4.86 5.72
C ILE A 15 1.03 -4.63 7.23
N GLY A 16 2.13 -4.27 7.87
CA GLY A 16 2.15 -3.86 9.27
C GLY A 16 1.95 -2.35 9.45
N LYS A 17 1.91 -1.89 10.71
CA LYS A 17 1.79 -0.47 11.09
C LYS A 17 2.78 0.44 10.36
N VAL A 18 4.03 0.02 10.24
CA VAL A 18 5.09 0.79 9.58
C VAL A 18 4.78 0.97 8.10
N ASN A 19 4.56 -0.13 7.38
CA ASN A 19 4.23 -0.09 5.95
C ASN A 19 2.95 0.73 5.70
N ALA A 20 1.91 0.54 6.51
CA ALA A 20 0.65 1.28 6.39
C ALA A 20 0.87 2.80 6.57
N ALA A 21 1.66 3.21 7.57
CA ALA A 21 2.01 4.61 7.77
C ALA A 21 2.82 5.17 6.59
N THR A 22 3.78 4.42 6.07
CA THR A 22 4.57 4.83 4.89
C THR A 22 3.72 4.97 3.64
N ILE A 23 2.75 4.07 3.44
CA ILE A 23 1.80 4.14 2.31
C ILE A 23 0.98 5.43 2.41
N VAL A 24 0.41 5.74 3.58
CA VAL A 24 -0.39 6.95 3.76
C VAL A 24 0.46 8.21 3.60
N ALA A 25 1.69 8.22 4.14
CA ALA A 25 2.60 9.35 4.05
C ALA A 25 3.17 9.59 2.64
N GLY A 26 3.33 8.55 1.82
CA GLY A 26 3.88 8.64 0.47
C GLY A 26 2.84 8.91 -0.64
N SER A 27 1.57 9.07 -0.28
CA SER A 27 0.50 9.45 -1.21
C SER A 27 0.69 10.91 -1.69
N PRO A 28 0.43 11.24 -2.98
CA PRO A 28 -0.25 10.41 -3.99
C PRO A 28 0.69 9.47 -4.76
N TYR A 29 0.21 8.24 -5.00
CA TYR A 29 0.89 7.28 -5.86
C TYR A 29 0.33 7.34 -7.29
N GLN A 30 1.21 7.46 -8.29
CA GLN A 30 0.84 7.32 -9.70
C GLN A 30 0.49 5.87 -10.09
N SER A 31 1.00 4.88 -9.35
CA SER A 31 0.82 3.46 -9.65
C SER A 31 0.99 2.62 -8.39
N VAL A 32 0.30 1.49 -8.33
CA VAL A 32 0.44 0.52 -7.23
C VAL A 32 1.89 -0.01 -7.14
N ASP A 33 2.60 -0.09 -8.26
CA ASP A 33 4.03 -0.47 -8.30
C ASP A 33 4.96 0.45 -7.51
N ASN A 34 4.59 1.72 -7.27
CA ASN A 34 5.40 2.59 -6.42
C ASN A 34 5.50 2.09 -4.98
N LEU A 35 4.60 1.19 -4.55
CA LEU A 35 4.68 0.57 -3.24
C LEU A 35 5.88 -0.37 -3.10
N LEU A 36 6.48 -0.88 -4.20
CA LEU A 36 7.74 -1.66 -4.15
C LEU A 36 8.94 -0.83 -3.67
N LYS A 37 8.85 0.50 -3.73
CA LYS A 37 9.89 1.39 -3.21
C LYS A 37 9.86 1.47 -1.68
N ILE A 38 8.80 0.96 -1.04
CA ILE A 38 8.67 0.96 0.42
C ILE A 38 9.43 -0.24 0.98
N PRO A 39 10.46 -0.03 1.82
CA PRO A 39 11.17 -1.12 2.46
C PRO A 39 10.21 -1.97 3.28
N GLY A 40 10.22 -3.28 3.05
CA GLY A 40 9.28 -4.24 3.66
C GLY A 40 8.06 -4.58 2.79
N ILE A 41 7.86 -3.93 1.65
CA ILE A 41 6.89 -4.33 0.63
C ILE A 41 7.63 -4.93 -0.56
N GLY A 42 7.72 -6.26 -0.59
CA GLY A 42 8.24 -7.00 -1.74
C GLY A 42 7.15 -7.34 -2.76
N GLU A 43 7.56 -7.85 -3.92
CA GLU A 43 6.66 -8.27 -5.01
C GLU A 43 5.55 -9.22 -4.56
N LYS A 44 5.87 -10.15 -3.64
CA LYS A 44 4.89 -11.09 -3.07
C LYS A 44 3.81 -10.38 -2.25
N THR A 45 4.20 -9.41 -1.42
CA THR A 45 3.26 -8.60 -0.65
C THR A 45 2.44 -7.75 -1.59
N LEU A 46 3.10 -7.08 -2.55
CA LEU A 46 2.44 -6.24 -3.53
C LEU A 46 1.40 -7.04 -4.33
N ALA A 47 1.73 -8.22 -4.85
CA ALA A 47 0.81 -9.04 -5.63
C ALA A 47 -0.48 -9.41 -4.85
N LYS A 48 -0.36 -9.63 -3.53
CA LYS A 48 -1.52 -9.95 -2.67
C LYS A 48 -2.42 -8.74 -2.43
N ILE A 49 -1.84 -7.54 -2.32
CA ILE A 49 -2.58 -6.32 -2.01
C ILE A 49 -3.00 -5.53 -3.25
N ARG A 50 -2.34 -5.74 -4.39
CA ARG A 50 -2.64 -5.12 -5.69
C ARG A 50 -4.12 -5.18 -6.08
N PRO A 51 -4.84 -6.31 -5.95
CA PRO A 51 -6.27 -6.33 -6.25
C PRO A 51 -7.14 -5.51 -5.28
N CYS A 52 -6.64 -5.25 -4.07
CA CYS A 52 -7.34 -4.45 -3.05
C CYS A 52 -7.02 -2.95 -3.14
N LEU A 53 -6.09 -2.56 -4.01
CA LEU A 53 -5.64 -1.18 -4.17
C LEU A 53 -6.11 -0.63 -5.50
N THR A 54 -6.64 0.58 -5.49
CA THR A 54 -7.02 1.31 -6.70
C THR A 54 -6.40 2.69 -6.66
N VAL A 55 -5.49 2.98 -7.59
CA VAL A 55 -5.02 4.35 -7.84
C VAL A 55 -6.03 5.03 -8.74
N ARG A 56 -6.64 6.12 -8.26
CA ARG A 56 -7.57 6.92 -9.05
C ARG A 56 -6.74 8.02 -9.73
N ASN A 57 -6.74 7.99 -11.07
CA ASN A 57 -6.12 9.00 -11.92
C ASN A 57 -6.95 10.28 -11.96
#